data_AF-A0A1A3CB28-F1
#
_entry.id   AF-A0A1A3CB28-F1
#
_cell.length_a   1.000
_cell.length_b   1.000
_cell.length_c   1.000
_cell.angle_alpha   90.00
_cell.angle_beta   90.00
_cell.angle_gamma   90.00
#
_symmetry.space_group_name_H-M   'P 1'
#
loop_
_entity.id
_entity.type
_entity.pdbx_description
1 polymer ?
#
loop_
_entity_poly.entity_id
_entity_poly.type
_entity_poly.pdbx_seq_one_letter_code
_entity_poly.pdbx_strand_id
1 'polypeptide(L)'
;MWCPSVSLSVWANAWLAGAAAPDDVLDALSPWAPRHSVTAYDSVAAAETGLPWPDLLDSAAMSLLQTVRSAAGPGMTAPAIRLTLPVPGDVRGLPAGTQFQRDAVTAGEAMIVSGAGSIGLVPEFEYDEPDLMSWTVYSVPTGLPPAEHLDLGEAEYALRSAVRSAADALGALRAGAADIDVADPRALVEETLESTRAHRFPDHAPSRALRVLENAAHVDAIISVSSELIPIGLHSSTEVQLASDALRPLSSVVRSARLAAVDVILHSPWGG
;
A
#
# COMPACT_ATOMS: atom_id res chain seq x y z
N MET A 1 1.14 7.34 -0.23
CA MET A 1 1.73 6.86 1.05
C MET A 1 0.85 5.80 1.69
N TRP A 2 -0.36 6.23 2.01
CA TRP A 2 -1.40 5.46 2.64
C TRP A 2 -2.19 4.75 1.57
N CYS A 3 -2.51 3.50 1.85
CA CYS A 3 -3.57 2.77 1.18
C CYS A 3 -4.23 1.90 2.27
N PRO A 4 -5.50 1.50 2.08
CA PRO A 4 -6.22 0.66 3.03
C PRO A 4 -5.40 -0.54 3.52
N SER A 5 -4.69 -1.23 2.62
CA SER A 5 -3.87 -2.38 2.96
C SER A 5 -2.71 -2.04 3.90
N VAL A 6 -2.10 -0.85 3.76
CA VAL A 6 -1.05 -0.37 4.68
C VAL A 6 -1.66 -0.16 6.07
N SER A 7 -2.78 0.57 6.16
CA SER A 7 -3.46 0.84 7.44
C SER A 7 -3.86 -0.46 8.14
N LEU A 8 -4.55 -1.37 7.44
CA LEU A 8 -4.94 -2.66 8.00
C LEU A 8 -3.72 -3.48 8.41
N SER A 9 -2.67 -3.52 7.58
CA SER A 9 -1.48 -4.34 7.88
C SER A 9 -0.77 -3.89 9.16
N VAL A 10 -0.47 -2.59 9.30
CA VAL A 10 0.31 -2.09 10.45
C VAL A 10 -0.51 -2.16 11.74
N TRP A 11 -1.80 -1.82 11.70
CA TRP A 11 -2.65 -1.80 12.89
C TRP A 11 -3.12 -3.21 13.29
N ALA A 12 -3.49 -4.07 12.34
CA ALA A 12 -3.81 -5.45 12.68
C ALA A 12 -2.59 -6.20 13.22
N ASN A 13 -1.38 -5.96 12.68
CA ASN A 13 -0.16 -6.54 13.22
C ASN A 13 0.13 -6.05 14.65
N ALA A 14 0.00 -4.75 14.90
CA ALA A 14 0.13 -4.17 16.25
C ALA A 14 -0.83 -4.82 17.25
N TRP A 15 -2.09 -4.98 16.84
CA TRP A 15 -3.13 -5.61 17.63
C TRP A 15 -2.84 -7.09 17.91
N LEU A 16 -2.38 -7.85 16.90
CA LEU A 16 -1.98 -9.25 17.06
C LEU A 16 -0.76 -9.41 17.98
N ALA A 17 0.16 -8.44 17.97
CA ALA A 17 1.31 -8.38 18.88
C ALA A 17 0.94 -7.90 20.30
N GLY A 18 -0.30 -7.47 20.54
CA GLY A 18 -0.74 -6.90 21.82
C GLY A 18 -0.28 -5.47 22.08
N ALA A 19 0.22 -4.77 21.05
CA ALA A 19 0.67 -3.38 21.10
C ALA A 19 -0.42 -2.35 20.72
N ALA A 20 -1.62 -2.80 20.36
CA ALA A 20 -2.80 -1.98 20.07
C ALA A 20 -4.09 -2.72 20.46
N ALA A 21 -5.17 -1.97 20.69
CA ALA A 21 -6.52 -2.50 20.87
C ALA A 21 -7.19 -2.80 19.51
N PRO A 22 -8.24 -3.65 19.47
CA PRO A 22 -9.03 -3.83 18.25
C PRO A 22 -9.64 -2.52 17.74
N ASP A 23 -10.06 -1.64 18.66
CA ASP A 23 -10.66 -0.34 18.33
C ASP A 23 -9.67 0.57 17.60
N ASP A 24 -8.37 0.50 17.91
CA ASP A 24 -7.34 1.27 17.20
C ASP A 24 -7.26 0.87 15.72
N VAL A 25 -7.53 -0.41 15.39
CA VAL A 25 -7.58 -0.88 14.01
C VAL A 25 -8.79 -0.28 13.28
N LEU A 26 -9.94 -0.27 13.94
CA LEU A 26 -11.17 0.31 13.37
C LEU A 26 -11.04 1.82 13.18
N ASP A 27 -10.48 2.51 14.16
CA ASP A 27 -10.21 3.96 14.09
C ASP A 27 -9.24 4.28 12.95
N ALA A 28 -8.22 3.46 12.73
CA ALA A 28 -7.27 3.64 11.64
C ALA A 28 -7.85 3.38 10.24
N LEU A 29 -8.91 2.57 10.16
CA LEU A 29 -9.62 2.30 8.91
C LEU A 29 -10.72 3.32 8.60
N SER A 30 -11.29 3.95 9.63
CA SER A 30 -12.39 4.92 9.51
C SER A 30 -12.15 6.09 8.53
N PRO A 31 -10.92 6.62 8.34
CA PRO A 31 -10.69 7.68 7.36
C PRO A 31 -10.79 7.20 5.91
N TRP A 32 -10.73 5.88 5.67
CA TRP A 32 -10.93 5.30 4.34
C TRP A 32 -12.41 5.15 4.00
N ALA A 33 -13.20 4.61 4.94
CA ALA A 33 -14.64 4.53 4.85
C ALA A 33 -15.22 4.35 6.26
N PRO A 34 -16.39 4.93 6.58
CA PRO A 34 -17.03 4.71 7.88
C PRO A 34 -17.57 3.28 8.04
N ARG A 35 -17.83 2.56 6.93
CA ARG A 35 -18.28 1.16 6.95
C ARG A 35 -17.29 0.28 6.20
N HIS A 36 -17.08 -0.91 6.74
CA HIS A 36 -16.30 -1.95 6.10
C HIS A 36 -17.11 -3.25 6.06
N SER A 37 -17.08 -3.90 4.90
CA SER A 37 -17.59 -5.25 4.72
C SER A 37 -16.45 -6.20 4.36
N VAL A 38 -16.64 -7.49 4.65
CA VAL A 38 -15.70 -8.54 4.27
C VAL A 38 -16.44 -9.76 3.72
N THR A 39 -15.94 -10.33 2.63
CA THR A 39 -16.54 -11.48 1.96
C THR A 39 -15.45 -12.45 1.49
N ALA A 40 -15.81 -13.71 1.29
CA ALA A 40 -14.91 -14.68 0.67
C ALA A 40 -15.07 -14.65 -0.85
N TYR A 41 -13.96 -14.79 -1.59
CA TYR A 41 -13.95 -14.93 -3.04
C TYR A 41 -14.32 -16.34 -3.49
N ASP A 42 -13.82 -17.34 -2.78
CA ASP A 42 -13.95 -18.75 -3.12
C ASP A 42 -14.43 -19.58 -1.91
N SER A 43 -14.90 -20.79 -2.19
CA SER A 43 -15.44 -21.69 -1.17
C SER A 43 -14.39 -22.15 -0.13
N VAL A 44 -13.10 -22.13 -0.49
CA VAL A 44 -12.02 -22.51 0.44
C VAL A 44 -11.80 -21.40 1.46
N ALA A 45 -11.68 -20.15 0.99
CA ALA A 45 -11.62 -18.97 1.85
C ALA A 45 -12.84 -18.89 2.76
N ALA A 46 -14.05 -19.13 2.23
CA ALA A 46 -15.28 -19.16 3.02
C ALA A 46 -15.24 -20.23 4.12
N ALA A 47 -14.80 -21.45 3.80
CA ALA A 47 -14.70 -22.54 4.76
C ALA A 47 -13.66 -22.27 5.86
N GLU A 48 -12.53 -21.64 5.52
CA GLU A 48 -11.46 -21.33 6.48
C GLU A 48 -11.79 -20.15 7.40
N THR A 49 -12.59 -19.18 6.92
CA THR A 49 -12.85 -17.92 7.62
C THR A 49 -14.26 -17.83 8.23
N GLY A 50 -15.19 -18.67 7.78
CA GLY A 50 -16.61 -18.57 8.11
C GLY A 50 -17.32 -17.41 7.43
N LEU A 51 -16.68 -16.76 6.46
CA LEU A 51 -17.25 -15.65 5.69
C LEU A 51 -18.32 -16.14 4.70
N PRO A 52 -19.29 -15.27 4.35
CA PRO A 52 -20.35 -15.64 3.44
C PRO A 52 -19.82 -15.84 2.02
N TRP A 53 -20.33 -16.89 1.37
CA TRP A 53 -20.13 -17.22 -0.04
C TRP A 53 -21.24 -18.18 -0.49
N PRO A 54 -21.81 -18.06 -1.70
CA PRO A 54 -21.55 -17.02 -2.70
C PRO A 54 -22.37 -15.74 -2.46
N ASP A 55 -23.23 -15.71 -1.44
CA ASP A 55 -24.07 -14.56 -1.14
C ASP A 55 -23.23 -13.41 -0.56
N LEU A 56 -23.29 -12.23 -1.20
CA LEU A 56 -22.60 -11.01 -0.76
C LEU A 56 -23.35 -10.31 0.38
N LEU A 57 -23.65 -11.06 1.45
CA LEU A 57 -24.16 -10.44 2.66
C LEU A 57 -23.01 -9.72 3.35
N ASP A 58 -23.10 -8.40 3.48
CA ASP A 58 -22.07 -7.59 4.13
C ASP A 58 -21.80 -8.09 5.55
N SER A 59 -20.65 -8.73 5.76
CA SER A 59 -20.17 -9.05 7.09
C SER A 59 -19.44 -7.82 7.64
N ALA A 60 -19.89 -7.32 8.79
CA ALA A 60 -19.40 -6.07 9.39
C ALA A 60 -17.89 -6.10 9.70
N ALA A 61 -17.31 -4.92 9.96
CA ALA A 61 -15.89 -4.72 10.27
C ALA A 61 -15.30 -5.67 11.34
N MET A 62 -16.09 -6.13 12.31
CA MET A 62 -15.64 -7.12 13.30
C MET A 62 -15.28 -8.48 12.67
N SER A 63 -15.97 -8.88 11.60
CA SER A 63 -15.66 -10.10 10.85
C SER A 63 -14.31 -9.99 10.15
N LEU A 64 -13.87 -8.78 9.76
CA LEU A 64 -12.54 -8.56 9.18
C LEU A 64 -11.45 -8.84 10.21
N LEU A 65 -11.60 -8.30 11.42
CA LEU A 65 -10.67 -8.55 12.53
C LEU A 65 -10.63 -10.04 12.92
N GLN A 66 -11.80 -10.69 12.99
CA GLN A 66 -11.89 -12.13 13.26
C GLN A 66 -11.20 -12.95 12.16
N THR A 67 -11.39 -12.58 10.88
CA THR A 67 -10.76 -13.24 9.73
C THR A 67 -9.25 -13.17 9.81
N VAL A 68 -8.70 -11.97 10.03
CA VAL A 68 -7.24 -11.76 10.15
C VAL A 68 -6.68 -12.54 11.34
N ARG A 69 -7.33 -12.48 12.51
CA ARG A 69 -6.90 -13.20 13.72
C ARG A 69 -6.93 -14.72 13.53
N SER A 70 -7.97 -15.25 12.88
CA SER A 70 -8.13 -16.68 12.67
C SER A 70 -7.06 -17.22 11.71
N ALA A 71 -6.78 -16.49 10.63
CA ALA A 71 -5.72 -16.86 9.68
C ALA A 71 -4.32 -16.74 10.29
N ALA A 72 -4.06 -15.71 11.09
CA ALA A 72 -2.78 -15.54 11.77
C ALA A 72 -2.52 -16.64 12.81
N GLY A 73 -3.56 -17.03 13.57
CA GLY A 73 -3.46 -18.07 14.59
C GLY A 73 -2.81 -17.60 15.90
N PRO A 74 -2.80 -18.46 16.94
CA PRO A 74 -2.26 -18.12 18.25
C PRO A 74 -0.73 -18.28 18.32
N GLY A 75 -0.10 -17.67 19.33
CA GLY A 75 1.29 -17.95 19.69
C GLY A 75 2.34 -17.41 18.71
N MET A 76 2.00 -16.36 17.97
CA MET A 76 2.92 -15.70 17.05
C MET A 76 4.12 -15.09 17.78
N THR A 77 5.30 -15.22 17.18
CA THR A 77 6.55 -14.59 17.65
C THR A 77 7.15 -13.65 16.59
N ALA A 78 6.44 -13.47 15.49
CA ALA A 78 6.83 -12.66 14.34
C ALA A 78 5.56 -12.27 13.56
N PRO A 79 5.65 -11.27 12.66
CA PRO A 79 4.51 -10.87 11.82
C PRO A 79 3.97 -12.02 10.96
N ALA A 80 2.66 -12.27 11.02
CA ALA A 80 1.96 -13.13 10.05
C ALA A 80 1.49 -12.36 8.82
N ILE A 81 1.57 -11.03 8.86
CA ILE A 81 1.04 -10.14 7.84
C ILE A 81 2.17 -9.71 6.90
N ARG A 82 1.90 -9.78 5.60
CA ARG A 82 2.75 -9.25 4.54
C ARG A 82 1.96 -8.29 3.67
N LEU A 83 2.45 -7.07 3.53
CA LEU A 83 1.93 -6.10 2.56
C LEU A 83 2.50 -6.37 1.17
N THR A 84 1.68 -6.20 0.13
CA THR A 84 2.11 -6.17 -1.26
C THR A 84 1.53 -4.95 -1.96
N LEU A 85 2.32 -4.31 -2.83
CA LEU A 85 1.91 -3.16 -3.64
C LEU A 85 2.17 -3.47 -5.12
N PRO A 86 1.46 -4.43 -5.72
CA PRO A 86 1.75 -4.88 -7.08
C PRO A 86 1.47 -3.78 -8.12
N VAL A 87 2.18 -3.86 -9.24
CA VAL A 87 1.91 -3.04 -10.43
C VAL A 87 1.95 -3.91 -11.68
N PRO A 88 1.33 -3.49 -12.80
CA PRO A 88 1.51 -4.18 -14.07
C PRO A 88 3.00 -4.37 -14.40
N GLY A 89 3.43 -5.63 -14.53
CA GLY A 89 4.82 -6.00 -14.81
C GLY A 89 5.69 -6.33 -13.59
N ASP A 90 5.29 -5.96 -12.36
CA ASP A 90 5.98 -6.37 -11.13
C ASP A 90 4.97 -6.81 -10.06
N VAL A 91 4.84 -8.12 -9.95
CA VAL A 91 3.87 -8.84 -9.10
C VAL A 91 4.57 -9.73 -8.09
N ARG A 92 5.84 -9.43 -7.79
CA ARG A 92 6.63 -10.19 -6.81
C ARG A 92 5.93 -10.19 -5.45
N GLY A 93 5.93 -11.35 -4.79
CA GLY A 93 5.28 -11.55 -3.50
C GLY A 93 3.84 -12.08 -3.57
N LEU A 94 3.22 -12.10 -4.76
CA LEU A 94 1.89 -12.68 -4.97
C LEU A 94 1.96 -14.12 -5.51
N PRO A 95 0.98 -14.99 -5.17
CA PRO A 95 0.86 -16.32 -5.77
C PRO A 95 0.50 -16.22 -7.26
N ALA A 96 1.44 -16.62 -8.12
CA ALA A 96 1.32 -16.49 -9.56
C ALA A 96 0.14 -17.29 -10.14
N GLY A 97 -0.54 -16.72 -11.14
CA GLY A 97 -1.63 -17.36 -11.89
C GLY A 97 -3.00 -17.35 -11.18
N THR A 98 -3.08 -16.82 -9.97
CA THR A 98 -4.32 -16.81 -9.17
C THR A 98 -5.24 -15.63 -9.52
N GLN A 99 -6.51 -15.72 -9.13
CA GLN A 99 -7.38 -14.54 -9.17
C GLN A 99 -6.89 -13.48 -8.19
N PHE A 100 -6.50 -13.87 -6.97
CA PHE A 100 -5.94 -12.94 -5.99
C PHE A 100 -4.84 -12.05 -6.58
N GLN A 101 -3.93 -12.62 -7.39
CA GLN A 101 -2.90 -11.85 -8.08
C GLN A 101 -3.49 -10.81 -9.04
N ARG A 102 -4.50 -11.17 -9.83
CA ARG A 102 -5.11 -10.26 -10.80
C ARG A 102 -5.81 -9.10 -10.09
N ASP A 103 -6.59 -9.40 -9.07
CA ASP A 103 -7.39 -8.39 -8.37
C ASP A 103 -6.49 -7.50 -7.52
N ALA A 104 -5.44 -8.06 -6.91
CA ALA A 104 -4.38 -7.30 -6.26
C ALA A 104 -3.67 -6.32 -7.23
N VAL A 105 -3.35 -6.75 -8.46
CA VAL A 105 -2.75 -5.88 -9.48
C VAL A 105 -3.71 -4.78 -9.91
N THR A 106 -4.99 -5.10 -10.05
CA THR A 106 -6.03 -4.11 -10.39
C THR A 106 -6.18 -3.06 -9.29
N ALA A 107 -6.22 -3.49 -8.03
CA ALA A 107 -6.29 -2.59 -6.87
C ALA A 107 -4.96 -1.83 -6.63
N GLY A 108 -3.82 -2.37 -7.08
CA GLY A 108 -2.49 -1.84 -6.80
C GLY A 108 -2.01 -2.12 -5.37
N GLU A 109 -2.78 -2.87 -4.60
CA GLU A 109 -2.50 -3.21 -3.22
C GLU A 109 -3.13 -4.55 -2.82
N ALA A 110 -2.50 -5.23 -1.89
CA ALA A 110 -3.05 -6.39 -1.22
C ALA A 110 -2.28 -6.69 0.07
N MET A 111 -2.86 -7.50 0.95
CA MET A 111 -2.13 -8.11 2.05
C MET A 111 -2.30 -9.62 2.05
N ILE A 112 -1.32 -10.31 2.59
CA ILE A 112 -1.34 -11.75 2.81
C ILE A 112 -1.18 -12.01 4.30
N VAL A 113 -2.03 -12.86 4.86
CA VAL A 113 -1.90 -13.36 6.23
C VAL A 113 -1.50 -14.82 6.16
N SER A 114 -0.36 -15.16 6.77
CA SER A 114 0.21 -16.51 6.79
C SER A 114 0.49 -16.95 8.22
N GLY A 115 -0.23 -17.97 8.67
CA GLY A 115 -0.13 -18.51 10.03
C GLY A 115 -0.83 -19.86 10.14
N ALA A 116 -1.89 -19.92 10.95
CA ALA A 116 -2.76 -21.11 11.02
C ALA A 116 -3.51 -21.38 9.69
N GLY A 117 -3.83 -20.31 8.95
CA GLY A 117 -4.33 -20.36 7.57
C GLY A 117 -3.48 -19.50 6.64
N SER A 118 -3.80 -19.51 5.33
CA SER A 118 -3.17 -18.63 4.36
C SER A 118 -4.21 -17.97 3.48
N ILE A 119 -4.42 -16.68 3.72
CA ILE A 119 -5.40 -15.88 3.00
C ILE A 119 -4.77 -14.63 2.39
N GLY A 120 -5.34 -14.18 1.28
CA GLY A 120 -5.07 -12.88 0.68
C GLY A 120 -6.26 -11.97 0.88
N LEU A 121 -6.03 -10.67 1.09
CA LEU A 121 -7.08 -9.66 1.16
C LEU A 121 -6.79 -8.56 0.14
N VAL A 122 -7.83 -8.18 -0.61
CA VAL A 122 -7.80 -7.04 -1.54
C VAL A 122 -8.91 -6.07 -1.13
N PRO A 123 -8.60 -4.78 -0.88
CA PRO A 123 -9.61 -3.75 -0.65
C PRO A 123 -10.20 -3.25 -1.98
N GLU A 124 -11.47 -2.87 -1.95
CA GLU A 124 -12.16 -2.22 -3.04
C GLU A 124 -13.09 -1.12 -2.50
N PHE A 125 -13.09 0.03 -3.15
CA PHE A 125 -14.08 1.09 -2.90
C PHE A 125 -15.32 0.80 -3.72
N GLU A 126 -16.49 0.79 -3.07
CA GLU A 126 -17.75 0.58 -3.77
C GLU A 126 -18.17 1.88 -4.48
N TYR A 127 -18.43 1.80 -5.79
CA TYR A 127 -18.74 3.00 -6.58
C TYR A 127 -20.13 3.55 -6.24
N ASP A 128 -21.10 2.66 -6.00
CA ASP A 128 -22.48 3.02 -5.67
C ASP A 128 -22.66 3.39 -4.19
N GLU A 129 -21.70 3.03 -3.33
CA GLU A 129 -21.73 3.27 -1.88
C GLU A 129 -20.37 3.82 -1.40
N PRO A 130 -20.07 5.12 -1.59
CA PRO A 130 -18.75 5.69 -1.27
C PRO A 130 -18.39 5.64 0.22
N ASP A 131 -19.37 5.41 1.09
CA ASP A 131 -19.21 5.23 2.53
C ASP A 131 -18.88 3.76 2.92
N LEU A 132 -18.70 2.87 1.93
CA LEU A 132 -18.39 1.45 2.12
C LEU A 132 -17.05 1.08 1.47
N MET A 133 -16.26 0.34 2.23
CA MET A 133 -15.08 -0.34 1.74
C MET A 133 -15.23 -1.84 1.89
N SER A 134 -15.12 -2.55 0.76
CA SER A 134 -15.24 -4.00 0.68
C SER A 134 -13.87 -4.65 0.75
N TRP A 135 -13.74 -5.70 1.56
CA TRP A 135 -12.55 -6.53 1.64
C TRP A 135 -12.85 -7.91 1.11
N THR A 136 -12.23 -8.27 -0.03
CA THR A 136 -12.40 -9.61 -0.60
C THR A 136 -11.27 -10.53 -0.13
N VAL A 137 -11.64 -11.67 0.43
CA VAL A 137 -10.72 -12.66 1.01
C VAL A 137 -10.56 -13.86 0.08
N TYR A 138 -9.32 -14.16 -0.27
CA TYR A 138 -8.96 -15.24 -1.20
C TYR A 138 -8.23 -16.35 -0.47
N SER A 139 -8.46 -17.60 -0.90
CA SER A 139 -7.58 -18.69 -0.50
C SER A 139 -6.22 -18.53 -1.18
N VAL A 140 -5.15 -18.67 -0.41
CA VAL A 140 -3.78 -18.54 -0.91
C VAL A 140 -3.01 -19.83 -0.62
N PRO A 141 -2.14 -20.31 -1.53
CA PRO A 141 -1.33 -21.48 -1.27
C PRO A 141 -0.48 -21.32 0.00
N THR A 142 -0.51 -22.33 0.86
CA THR A 142 0.38 -22.39 2.02
C THR A 142 1.84 -22.54 1.58
N GLY A 143 2.76 -21.99 2.38
CA GLY A 143 4.19 -22.11 2.10
C GLY A 143 4.69 -21.19 0.97
N LEU A 144 4.08 -20.02 0.81
CA LEU A 144 4.64 -18.97 -0.05
C LEU A 144 6.12 -18.70 0.29
N PRO A 145 6.96 -18.42 -0.72
CA PRO A 145 8.34 -18.01 -0.47
C PRO A 145 8.39 -16.84 0.51
N PRO A 146 9.43 -16.76 1.36
CA PRO A 146 9.70 -15.57 2.17
C PRO A 146 9.65 -14.31 1.31
N ALA A 147 9.16 -13.22 1.88
CA ALA A 147 9.19 -11.94 1.19
C ALA A 147 10.64 -11.58 0.85
N GLU A 148 10.82 -10.87 -0.25
CA GLU A 148 12.10 -10.23 -0.53
C GLU A 148 12.42 -9.27 0.62
N HIS A 149 13.56 -9.50 1.28
CA HIS A 149 14.00 -8.60 2.33
C HIS A 149 14.52 -7.31 1.70
N LEU A 150 13.85 -6.20 2.00
CA LEU A 150 14.24 -4.88 1.56
C LEU A 150 14.86 -4.14 2.75
N ASP A 151 16.17 -3.95 2.73
CA ASP A 151 16.84 -3.18 3.78
C ASP A 151 16.38 -1.70 3.73
N LEU A 152 15.99 -1.18 4.88
CA LEU A 152 15.49 0.19 4.98
C LEU A 152 16.56 1.24 4.62
N GLY A 153 17.82 0.97 4.94
CA GLY A 153 18.93 1.88 4.62
C GLY A 153 19.24 1.91 3.14
N GLU A 154 19.28 0.74 2.49
CA GLU A 154 19.42 0.62 1.04
C GLU A 154 18.26 1.26 0.31
N ALA A 155 17.02 1.02 0.74
CA ALA A 155 15.83 1.62 0.15
C ALA A 155 15.81 3.16 0.31
N GLU A 156 16.19 3.67 1.49
CA GLU A 156 16.34 5.11 1.74
C GLU A 156 17.42 5.74 0.86
N TYR A 157 18.55 5.05 0.66
CA TYR A 157 19.62 5.49 -0.22
C TYR A 157 19.16 5.49 -1.68
N ALA A 158 18.55 4.40 -2.15
CA ALA A 158 18.02 4.27 -3.49
C ALA A 158 17.01 5.37 -3.80
N LEU A 159 16.10 5.68 -2.86
CA LEU A 159 15.14 6.77 -2.99
C LEU A 159 15.83 8.13 -3.19
N ARG A 160 16.79 8.47 -2.33
CA ARG A 160 17.55 9.72 -2.46
C ARG A 160 18.34 9.80 -3.75
N SER A 161 18.91 8.68 -4.20
CA SER A 161 19.66 8.59 -5.45
C SER A 161 18.73 8.78 -6.65
N ALA A 162 17.59 8.08 -6.69
CA ALA A 162 16.62 8.15 -7.78
C ALA A 162 16.01 9.55 -7.91
N VAL A 163 15.65 10.20 -6.80
CA VAL A 163 15.15 11.58 -6.80
C VAL A 163 16.18 12.53 -7.41
N ARG A 164 17.46 12.40 -7.04
CA ARG A 164 18.54 13.22 -7.60
C ARG A 164 18.68 12.99 -9.11
N SER A 165 18.75 11.74 -9.55
CA SER A 165 18.85 11.41 -10.99
C SER A 165 17.65 11.91 -11.80
N ALA A 166 16.43 11.81 -11.25
CA ALA A 166 15.23 12.34 -11.90
C ALA A 166 15.27 13.87 -11.99
N ALA A 167 15.70 14.56 -10.93
CA ALA A 167 15.86 16.02 -10.94
C ALA A 167 16.91 16.49 -11.95
N ASP A 168 18.05 15.79 -12.06
CA ASP A 168 19.09 16.08 -13.05
C ASP A 168 18.56 15.89 -14.49
N ALA A 169 17.84 14.78 -14.75
CA ALA A 169 17.25 14.50 -16.05
C ALA A 169 16.18 15.53 -16.45
N LEU A 170 15.28 15.89 -15.54
CA LEU A 170 14.24 16.91 -15.77
C LEU A 170 14.82 18.32 -15.90
N GLY A 171 15.88 18.64 -15.14
CA GLY A 171 16.61 19.89 -15.26
C GLY A 171 17.26 20.07 -16.63
N ALA A 172 17.85 18.99 -17.18
CA ALA A 172 18.40 18.99 -18.53
C ALA A 172 17.32 19.22 -19.60
N LEU A 173 16.10 18.68 -19.42
CA LEU A 173 14.96 18.90 -20.32
C LEU A 173 14.44 20.35 -20.25
N ARG A 174 14.42 20.97 -19.06
CA ARG A 174 13.93 22.35 -18.86
C ARG A 174 14.89 23.43 -19.36
N ALA A 175 16.17 23.13 -19.54
CA ALA A 175 17.17 24.09 -20.04
C ALA A 175 16.88 24.63 -21.47
N GLY A 176 15.85 24.11 -22.15
CA GLY A 176 15.36 24.61 -23.45
C GLY A 176 13.89 25.07 -23.48
N ALA A 177 13.16 25.05 -22.37
CA ALA A 177 11.72 25.37 -22.32
C ALA A 177 11.47 26.80 -21.81
N ALA A 178 10.50 27.51 -22.40
CA ALA A 178 10.05 28.81 -21.92
C ALA A 178 9.24 28.66 -20.62
N ASP A 179 9.30 29.67 -19.75
CA ASP A 179 8.59 29.71 -18.46
C ASP A 179 7.08 29.78 -18.72
N ILE A 180 6.36 28.68 -18.46
CA ILE A 180 4.91 28.61 -18.60
C ILE A 180 4.30 28.89 -17.23
N ASP A 181 3.27 29.74 -17.21
CA ASP A 181 2.41 29.97 -16.04
C ASP A 181 1.53 28.73 -15.79
N VAL A 182 2.13 27.71 -15.19
CA VAL A 182 1.45 26.48 -14.75
C VAL A 182 0.91 26.71 -13.35
N ALA A 183 -0.26 26.13 -13.03
CA ALA A 183 -0.79 26.03 -11.67
C ALA A 183 0.35 25.68 -10.68
N ASP A 184 0.43 26.37 -9.53
CA ASP A 184 1.52 26.21 -8.57
C ASP A 184 1.68 24.72 -8.18
N PRO A 185 2.68 24.00 -8.73
CA PRO A 185 2.77 22.55 -8.54
C PRO A 185 3.03 22.21 -7.07
N ARG A 186 3.59 23.15 -6.30
CA ARG A 186 3.83 22.96 -4.87
C ARG A 186 2.52 22.95 -4.08
N ALA A 187 1.55 23.80 -4.47
CA ALA A 187 0.24 23.82 -3.84
C ALA A 187 -0.52 22.51 -4.09
N LEU A 188 -0.47 21.97 -5.32
CA LEU A 188 -1.10 20.68 -5.66
C LEU A 188 -0.45 19.50 -4.92
N VAL A 189 0.87 19.51 -4.77
CA VAL A 189 1.59 18.49 -3.98
C VAL A 189 1.17 18.56 -2.52
N GLU A 190 1.09 19.76 -1.94
CA GLU A 190 0.65 19.96 -0.56
C GLU A 190 -0.79 19.51 -0.35
N GLU A 191 -1.70 19.82 -1.27
CA GLU A 191 -3.08 19.34 -1.25
C GLU A 191 -3.16 17.80 -1.30
N THR A 192 -2.38 17.18 -2.18
CA THR A 192 -2.27 15.72 -2.27
C THR A 192 -1.80 15.13 -0.94
N LEU A 193 -0.81 15.74 -0.29
CA LEU A 193 -0.28 15.27 0.99
C LEU A 193 -1.26 15.49 2.15
N GLU A 194 -2.01 16.60 2.18
CA GLU A 194 -3.02 16.90 3.19
C GLU A 194 -4.10 15.82 3.25
N SER A 195 -4.54 15.31 2.09
CA SER A 195 -5.53 14.20 2.02
C SER A 195 -5.12 12.96 2.82
N THR A 196 -3.82 12.80 3.06
CA THR A 196 -3.26 11.63 3.75
C THR A 196 -2.90 11.88 5.22
N ARG A 197 -3.07 13.10 5.73
CA ARG A 197 -2.74 13.48 7.12
C ARG A 197 -3.66 12.87 8.17
N ALA A 198 -4.84 12.42 7.77
CA ALA A 198 -5.81 11.77 8.67
C ALA A 198 -5.34 10.39 9.17
N HIS A 199 -4.42 9.74 8.45
CA HIS A 199 -3.96 8.40 8.80
C HIS A 199 -2.78 8.43 9.76
N ARG A 200 -2.85 7.58 10.79
CA ARG A 200 -1.83 7.47 11.85
C ARG A 200 -1.14 6.12 11.83
N PHE A 201 0.10 6.08 12.32
CA PHE A 201 0.83 4.85 12.60
C PHE A 201 0.76 4.48 14.08
N PRO A 202 0.94 3.20 14.43
CA PRO A 202 1.07 2.78 15.82
C PRO A 202 2.27 3.41 16.54
N ASP A 203 2.18 3.63 17.84
CA ASP A 203 3.20 4.34 18.65
C ASP A 203 4.59 3.67 18.65
N HIS A 204 4.64 2.36 18.44
CA HIS A 204 5.88 1.58 18.37
C HIS A 204 6.56 1.62 16.99
N ALA A 205 5.98 2.35 16.02
CA ALA A 205 6.56 2.52 14.69
C ALA A 205 7.90 3.28 14.78
N PRO A 206 9.02 2.74 14.26
CA PRO A 206 10.31 3.39 14.36
C PRO A 206 10.34 4.71 13.58
N SER A 207 10.81 5.79 14.22
CA SER A 207 10.88 7.14 13.62
C SER A 207 11.63 7.17 12.28
N ARG A 208 12.65 6.34 12.12
CA ARG A 208 13.38 6.20 10.85
C ARG A 208 12.50 5.66 9.72
N ALA A 209 11.67 4.66 9.99
CA ALA A 209 10.76 4.07 9.00
C ALA A 209 9.67 5.08 8.62
N LEU A 210 9.11 5.80 9.60
CA LEU A 210 8.14 6.87 9.37
C LEU A 210 8.70 7.97 8.46
N ARG A 211 9.92 8.45 8.73
CA ARG A 211 10.59 9.44 7.86
C ARG A 211 10.80 8.94 6.43
N VAL A 212 11.08 7.65 6.23
CA VAL A 212 11.21 7.06 4.88
C VAL A 212 9.85 7.01 4.19
N LEU A 213 8.77 6.67 4.89
CA LEU A 213 7.41 6.69 4.35
C LEU A 213 6.96 8.10 3.96
N GLU A 214 7.21 9.09 4.80
CA GLU A 214 6.92 10.50 4.53
C GLU A 214 7.67 11.01 3.29
N ASN A 215 8.97 10.68 3.19
CA ASN A 215 9.75 11.04 2.01
C ASN A 215 9.23 10.33 0.75
N ALA A 216 8.94 9.04 0.84
CA ALA A 216 8.37 8.28 -0.27
C ALA A 216 7.02 8.85 -0.71
N ALA A 217 6.17 9.27 0.23
CA ALA A 217 4.90 9.94 -0.03
C ALA A 217 5.03 11.25 -0.78
N HIS A 218 5.95 12.10 -0.33
CA HIS A 218 6.20 13.38 -0.96
C HIS A 218 6.66 13.18 -2.40
N VAL A 219 7.56 12.23 -2.63
CA VAL A 219 8.02 11.89 -3.98
C VAL A 219 6.87 11.31 -4.83
N ASP A 220 6.02 10.45 -4.27
CA ASP A 220 4.83 9.90 -4.92
C ASP A 220 3.84 11.01 -5.35
N ALA A 221 3.59 11.98 -4.47
CA ALA A 221 2.76 13.15 -4.76
C ALA A 221 3.35 14.00 -5.88
N ILE A 222 4.67 14.23 -5.87
CA ILE A 222 5.36 14.94 -6.96
C ILE A 222 5.19 14.18 -8.29
N ILE A 223 5.33 12.86 -8.30
CA ILE A 223 5.13 12.04 -9.52
C ILE A 223 3.70 12.17 -10.03
N SER A 224 2.70 12.08 -9.13
CA SER A 224 1.28 12.18 -9.48
C SER A 224 0.97 13.54 -10.11
N VAL A 225 1.29 14.63 -9.41
CA VAL A 225 1.09 16.00 -9.89
C VAL A 225 1.87 16.25 -11.19
N SER A 226 3.11 15.75 -11.30
CA SER A 226 3.89 15.90 -12.53
C SER A 226 3.25 15.17 -13.71
N SER A 227 2.69 13.98 -13.49
CA SER A 227 2.05 13.18 -14.55
C SER A 227 0.80 13.88 -15.10
N GLU A 228 0.07 14.61 -14.26
CA GLU A 228 -1.08 15.43 -14.66
C GLU A 228 -0.67 16.70 -15.43
N LEU A 229 0.45 17.31 -15.04
CA LEU A 229 0.91 18.58 -15.63
C LEU A 229 1.77 18.41 -16.90
N ILE A 230 2.47 17.29 -17.07
CA ILE A 230 3.37 17.01 -18.21
C ILE A 230 2.69 17.21 -19.58
N PRO A 231 1.46 16.72 -19.82
CA PRO A 231 0.78 16.92 -21.10
C PRO A 231 0.43 18.39 -21.42
N ILE A 232 0.39 19.24 -20.39
CA ILE A 232 0.00 20.65 -20.49
C ILE A 232 1.24 21.53 -20.76
N GLY A 233 2.38 21.16 -20.18
CA GLY A 233 3.60 21.97 -20.21
C GLY A 233 4.62 21.61 -21.31
N LEU A 234 4.40 20.56 -22.10
CA LEU A 234 5.34 20.10 -23.13
C LEU A 234 4.68 20.17 -24.51
N HIS A 235 5.44 20.63 -25.51
CA HIS A 235 4.90 20.97 -26.83
C HIS A 235 5.16 19.90 -27.89
N SER A 236 5.91 18.84 -27.54
CA SER A 236 6.17 17.69 -28.39
C SER A 236 5.92 16.38 -27.67
N SER A 237 5.39 15.39 -28.39
CA SER A 237 5.24 14.02 -27.91
C SER A 237 6.56 13.39 -27.46
N THR A 238 7.69 13.83 -28.05
CA THR A 238 9.02 13.36 -27.67
C THR A 238 9.43 13.88 -26.29
N GLU A 239 9.10 15.12 -25.96
CA GLU A 239 9.40 15.71 -24.64
C GLU A 239 8.56 15.04 -23.56
N VAL A 240 7.27 14.80 -23.83
CA VAL A 240 6.38 14.03 -22.93
C VAL A 240 6.94 12.64 -22.67
N GLN A 241 7.38 11.93 -23.71
CA GLN A 241 7.95 10.60 -23.56
C GLN A 241 9.25 10.61 -22.73
N LEU A 242 10.15 11.56 -22.98
CA LEU A 242 11.41 11.68 -22.23
C LEU A 242 11.18 12.02 -20.76
N ALA A 243 10.22 12.90 -20.46
CA ALA A 243 9.84 13.22 -19.08
C ALA A 243 9.24 12.00 -18.37
N SER A 244 8.33 11.26 -19.03
CA SER A 244 7.75 10.03 -18.48
C SER A 244 8.81 8.94 -18.25
N ASP A 245 9.76 8.78 -19.18
CA ASP A 245 10.84 7.79 -19.04
C ASP A 245 11.82 8.16 -17.92
N ALA A 246 12.05 9.45 -17.66
CA ALA A 246 12.85 9.93 -16.53
C ALA A 246 12.18 9.66 -15.17
N LEU A 247 10.84 9.72 -15.10
CA LEU A 247 10.09 9.49 -13.86
C LEU A 247 9.81 8.00 -13.58
N ARG A 248 9.72 7.15 -14.60
CA ARG A 248 9.36 5.72 -14.45
C ARG A 248 10.21 4.95 -13.41
N PRO A 249 11.54 5.10 -13.34
CA PRO A 249 12.34 4.41 -12.32
C PRO A 249 11.97 4.82 -10.90
N LEU A 250 11.52 6.07 -10.71
CA LEU A 250 11.24 6.63 -9.39
C LEU A 250 10.05 5.94 -8.72
N SER A 251 9.00 5.60 -9.47
CA SER A 251 7.83 4.87 -8.95
C SER A 251 8.20 3.52 -8.36
N SER A 252 9.12 2.77 -8.99
CA SER A 252 9.58 1.49 -8.45
C SER A 252 10.35 1.68 -7.14
N VAL A 253 11.19 2.71 -7.05
CA VAL A 253 11.99 2.97 -5.86
C VAL A 253 11.13 3.48 -4.70
N VAL A 254 10.15 4.35 -4.97
CA VAL A 254 9.14 4.78 -3.99
C VAL A 254 8.41 3.58 -3.40
N ARG A 255 7.96 2.65 -4.25
CA ARG A 255 7.29 1.43 -3.81
C ARG A 255 8.20 0.55 -2.94
N SER A 256 9.45 0.31 -3.34
CA SER A 256 10.42 -0.44 -2.53
C SER A 256 10.68 0.23 -1.17
N ALA A 257 10.81 1.55 -1.12
CA ALA A 257 10.95 2.30 0.13
C ALA A 257 9.73 2.17 1.04
N ARG A 258 8.51 2.21 0.47
CA ARG A 258 7.27 1.97 1.21
C ARG A 258 7.23 0.56 1.81
N LEU A 259 7.53 -0.46 1.01
CA LEU A 259 7.54 -1.85 1.48
C LEU A 259 8.59 -2.08 2.58
N ALA A 260 9.82 -1.59 2.39
CA ALA A 260 10.89 -1.71 3.38
C ALA A 260 10.53 -1.04 4.71
N ALA A 261 9.94 0.16 4.67
CA ALA A 261 9.56 0.88 5.87
C ALA A 261 8.37 0.23 6.59
N VAL A 262 7.35 -0.24 5.85
CA VAL A 262 6.25 -0.99 6.45
C VAL A 262 6.75 -2.29 7.07
N ASP A 263 7.66 -3.01 6.41
CA ASP A 263 8.25 -4.25 6.94
C ASP A 263 8.95 -4.02 8.30
N VAL A 264 9.72 -2.93 8.42
CA VAL A 264 10.35 -2.54 9.70
C VAL A 264 9.31 -2.21 10.78
N ILE A 265 8.20 -1.55 10.42
CA ILE A 265 7.09 -1.27 11.36
C ILE A 265 6.41 -2.56 11.78
N LEU A 266 6.19 -3.50 10.86
CA LEU A 266 5.57 -4.78 11.18
C LEU A 266 6.39 -5.58 12.18
N HIS A 267 7.72 -5.52 12.10
CA HIS A 267 8.60 -6.26 13.03
C HIS A 267 8.80 -5.58 14.39
N SER A 268 8.60 -4.26 14.51
CA SER A 268 8.96 -3.54 15.74
C SER A 268 8.17 -3.90 17.02
N PRO A 269 6.90 -4.37 17.00
CA PRO A 269 6.23 -4.78 18.25
C PRO A 269 6.61 -6.20 18.71
N TRP A 270 7.35 -6.98 17.89
CA TRP A 270 7.71 -8.37 18.19
C TRP A 270 9.10 -8.54 18.80
N GLY A 271 9.91 -7.47 18.88
CA GLY A 271 11.30 -7.50 19.35
C GLY A 271 11.50 -7.44 20.87
N GLY A 272 10.52 -7.92 21.65
CA GLY A 272 10.54 -7.96 23.12
C GLY A 272 11.20 -9.20 23.70
#